data_AF-A0A151QZ97-F1
#
_entry.id   AF-A0A151QZ97-F1
#
_cell.length_a   1.000
_cell.length_b   1.000
_cell.length_c   1.000
_cell.angle_alpha   90.00
_cell.angle_beta   90.00
_cell.angle_gamma   90.00
#
_symmetry.space_group_name_H-M   'P 1'
#
loop_
_entity.id
_entity.type
_entity.pdbx_description
1 polymer ?
#
loop_
_entity_poly.entity_id
_entity_poly.type
_entity_poly.pdbx_seq_one_letter_code
_entity_poly.pdbx_strand_id
1 'polypeptide(L)'
;MIDSMDIVQSLLHRDQAYLHSHASYLLDIFSLVDKPWSVNFLWIDRDRNCSADALAKLGALSSPIFEYWMSPPPSVLKWLLLDVVS
;
A
#
# COMPACT_ATOMS: atom_id res chain seq x y z
N MET A 1 1.56 -0.28 -6.60
CA MET A 1 0.12 -0.33 -6.95
C MET A 1 -0.65 0.13 -5.75
N ILE A 2 -1.66 0.98 -5.94
CA ILE A 2 -2.42 1.63 -4.86
C ILE A 2 -3.88 1.64 -5.28
N ASP A 3 -4.80 1.23 -4.41
CA ASP A 3 -6.25 1.23 -4.69
C ASP A 3 -6.97 2.49 -4.19
N SER A 4 -6.32 3.28 -3.33
CA SER A 4 -6.80 4.60 -2.92
C SER A 4 -6.46 5.69 -3.94
N MET A 5 -7.47 6.15 -4.69
CA MET A 5 -7.31 7.25 -5.64
C MET A 5 -6.82 8.53 -4.95
N ASP A 6 -7.35 8.83 -3.76
CA ASP A 6 -6.98 10.01 -2.97
C ASP A 6 -5.49 10.05 -2.63
N ILE A 7 -4.92 8.90 -2.23
CA ILE A 7 -3.49 8.78 -1.97
C ILE A 7 -2.68 8.91 -3.26
N VAL A 8 -3.11 8.30 -4.36
CA VAL A 8 -2.41 8.43 -5.65
C VAL A 8 -2.38 9.89 -6.10
N GLN A 9 -3.50 10.61 -6.02
CA GLN A 9 -3.56 12.04 -6.36
C GLN A 9 -2.63 12.85 -5.46
N SER A 10 -2.64 12.60 -4.15
CA SER A 10 -1.75 13.26 -3.19
C SER A 10 -0.25 13.01 -3.49
N LEU A 11 0.10 11.83 -4.00
CA LEU A 11 1.48 11.50 -4.36
C LEU A 11 1.92 12.10 -5.70
N LEU A 12 1.00 12.27 -6.65
CA LEU A 12 1.25 12.90 -7.95
C LEU A 12 1.29 14.43 -7.84
N HIS A 13 0.47 15.02 -6.96
CA HIS A 13 0.38 16.46 -6.72
C HIS A 13 1.08 16.83 -5.40
N ARG A 14 2.40 16.63 -5.37
CA ARG A 14 3.23 16.85 -4.15
C ARG A 14 3.10 18.25 -3.55
N ASP A 15 2.85 19.24 -4.40
CA ASP A 15 2.62 20.64 -4.02
C ASP A 15 1.34 20.84 -3.21
N GLN A 16 0.43 19.86 -3.17
CA GLN A 16 -0.83 19.93 -2.40
C GLN A 16 -0.85 18.95 -1.22
N ALA A 17 0.16 18.07 -1.12
CA ALA A 17 0.22 17.02 -0.10
C ALA A 17 0.21 17.54 1.34
N TYR A 18 0.68 18.77 1.59
CA TYR A 18 0.66 19.37 2.93
C TYR A 18 -0.76 19.73 3.43
N LEU A 19 -1.75 19.78 2.53
CA LEU A 19 -3.16 20.03 2.88
C LEU A 19 -3.90 18.76 3.32
N HIS A 20 -3.32 17.59 3.08
CA HIS A 20 -3.94 16.32 3.43
C HIS A 20 -3.97 16.13 4.95
N SER A 21 -5.05 15.54 5.48
CA SER A 21 -5.24 15.29 6.92
C SER A 21 -4.10 14.47 7.55
N HIS A 22 -3.40 13.70 6.72
CA HIS A 22 -2.29 12.83 7.08
C HIS A 22 -0.97 13.24 6.39
N ALA A 23 -0.74 14.54 6.21
CA ALA A 23 0.44 15.08 5.53
C ALA A 23 1.78 14.53 6.04
N SER A 24 1.90 14.23 7.34
CA SER A 24 3.12 13.65 7.92
C SER A 24 3.55 12.35 7.24
N TYR A 25 2.60 11.44 6.97
CA TYR A 25 2.90 10.19 6.28
C TYR A 25 3.27 10.40 4.81
N LEU A 26 2.67 11.40 4.15
CA LEU A 26 3.02 11.75 2.77
C LEU A 26 4.47 12.27 2.69
N LEU A 27 4.89 13.08 3.66
CA LEU A 27 6.27 13.58 3.74
C LEU A 27 7.27 12.43 3.97
N ASP A 28 6.94 11.47 4.85
CA ASP A 28 7.76 10.28 5.05
C ASP A 28 7.86 9.45 3.76
N ILE A 29 6.76 9.28 3.03
CA ILE A 29 6.75 8.59 1.74
C ILE A 29 7.63 9.34 0.73
N PHE A 30 7.53 10.67 0.62
CA PHE A 30 8.39 11.44 -0.30
C PHE A 30 9.87 11.30 0.04
N SER A 31 10.23 11.27 1.32
CA SER A 31 11.60 11.04 1.76
C SER A 31 12.17 9.69 1.28
N LEU A 32 11.30 8.68 1.14
CA LEU A 32 11.65 7.37 0.57
C LEU A 32 11.68 7.42 -0.95
N VAL A 33 10.74 8.12 -1.60
CA VAL A 33 10.71 8.23 -3.07
C VAL A 33 11.93 8.95 -3.61
N ASP A 34 12.42 9.98 -2.91
CA ASP A 34 13.53 10.82 -3.35
C ASP A 34 14.92 10.18 -3.18
N LYS A 35 14.97 8.93 -2.71
CA LYS A 35 16.19 8.10 -2.70
C LYS A 35 16.62 7.74 -4.13
N PRO A 36 17.87 7.28 -4.34
CA PRO A 36 18.41 6.99 -5.67
C PRO A 36 17.88 5.67 -6.25
N TRP A 37 16.56 5.53 -6.34
CA TRP A 37 15.83 4.49 -7.03
C TRP A 37 14.67 5.10 -7.82
N SER A 38 14.11 4.35 -8.76
CA SER A 38 12.95 4.81 -9.54
C SER A 38 11.67 4.22 -8.95
N VAL A 39 10.68 5.08 -8.68
CA VAL A 39 9.38 4.70 -8.13
C VAL A 39 8.29 5.24 -9.03
N ASN A 40 7.31 4.41 -9.37
CA ASN A 40 6.11 4.80 -10.09
C ASN A 40 4.87 4.47 -9.26
N PHE A 41 3.96 5.43 -9.16
CA PHE A 41 2.67 5.23 -8.52
C PHE A 41 1.61 4.93 -9.57
N LEU A 42 0.95 3.78 -9.41
CA LEU A 42 -0.11 3.32 -10.29
C LEU A 42 -1.35 3.05 -9.46
N TRP A 43 -2.44 3.74 -9.82
CA TRP A 43 -3.76 3.42 -9.31
C TRP A 43 -4.28 2.12 -9.95
N ILE A 44 -4.90 1.26 -9.15
CA ILE A 44 -5.57 0.04 -9.61
C ILE A 44 -6.92 -0.15 -8.91
N ASP A 45 -7.81 -0.91 -9.52
CA ASP A 45 -9.04 -1.35 -8.85
C ASP A 45 -8.70 -2.21 -7.63
N ARG A 46 -9.49 -2.04 -6.55
CA ARG A 46 -9.32 -2.76 -5.29
C ARG A 46 -9.29 -4.28 -5.47
N ASP A 47 -10.12 -4.81 -6.37
CA ASP A 47 -10.21 -6.25 -6.62
C ASP A 47 -8.91 -6.84 -7.17
N ARG A 48 -8.07 -6.00 -7.80
CA ARG A 48 -6.74 -6.38 -8.31
C ARG A 48 -5.62 -6.20 -7.28
N ASN A 49 -5.94 -5.68 -6.10
CA ASN A 49 -5.03 -5.48 -4.97
C ASN A 49 -5.41 -6.39 -3.80
N CYS A 50 -5.97 -7.57 -4.08
CA CYS A 50 -6.74 -8.33 -3.10
C CYS A 50 -5.83 -8.98 -2.04
N SER A 51 -4.58 -9.33 -2.36
CA SER A 51 -3.64 -9.83 -1.33
C SER A 51 -3.25 -8.75 -0.34
N ALA A 52 -3.00 -7.53 -0.82
CA ALA A 52 -2.64 -6.40 0.05
C ALA A 52 -3.81 -6.03 0.98
N ASP A 53 -5.04 -6.00 0.44
CA ASP A 53 -6.27 -5.79 1.23
C ASP A 53 -6.47 -6.90 2.28
N ALA A 54 -6.26 -8.16 1.91
CA ALA A 54 -6.36 -9.27 2.85
C ALA A 54 -5.30 -9.23 3.96
N LEU A 55 -4.05 -8.89 3.63
CA LEU A 55 -2.97 -8.71 4.61
C LEU A 55 -3.28 -7.56 5.57
N ALA A 56 -3.75 -6.42 5.06
CA ALA A 56 -4.14 -5.28 5.88
C ALA A 56 -5.28 -5.64 6.85
N LYS A 57 -6.30 -6.37 6.38
CA LYS A 57 -7.41 -6.86 7.22
C LYS A 57 -6.96 -7.85 8.28
N LEU A 58 -6.07 -8.79 7.93
CA LEU A 58 -5.49 -9.71 8.91
C LEU A 58 -4.71 -8.97 9.99
N GLY A 59 -3.87 -8.01 9.59
CA GLY A 59 -3.12 -7.17 10.52
C GLY A 59 -4.03 -6.38 11.46
N ALA A 60 -5.11 -5.79 10.95
CA ALA A 60 -6.08 -5.02 11.75
C ALA A 60 -6.87 -5.89 12.76
N LEU A 61 -7.08 -7.17 12.46
CA LEU A 61 -7.75 -8.12 13.35
C LEU A 61 -6.81 -8.75 14.39
N SER A 62 -5.50 -8.68 14.16
CA SER A 62 -4.48 -9.30 15.00
C SER A 62 -4.08 -8.38 16.16
N SER A 63 -3.65 -8.97 17.29
CA SER A 63 -3.03 -8.26 18.41
C SER A 63 -1.87 -7.37 17.91
N PRO A 64 -1.53 -6.22 18.54
CA PRO A 64 -0.50 -5.28 18.06
C PRO A 64 0.95 -5.83 18.09
N ILE A 65 1.12 -7.15 18.22
CA ILE A 65 2.41 -7.81 18.13
C ILE A 65 2.84 -7.82 16.67
N PHE A 66 3.97 -7.18 16.40
CA PHE A 66 4.59 -7.24 15.08
C PHE A 66 5.07 -8.67 14.81
N GLU A 67 4.51 -9.29 13.77
CA GLU A 67 4.92 -10.60 13.29
C GLU A 67 5.66 -10.47 11.95
N TYR A 68 6.79 -11.17 11.83
CA TYR A 68 7.61 -11.19 10.63
C TYR A 68 7.51 -12.56 9.97
N TRP A 69 7.27 -12.58 8.66
CA TRP A 69 7.18 -13.80 7.87
C TRP A 69 8.22 -13.82 6.74
N MET A 70 8.94 -14.94 6.61
CA MET A 70 9.90 -15.19 5.51
C MET A 70 9.22 -15.62 4.20
N SER A 71 7.95 -16.04 4.28
CA SER A 71 7.10 -16.43 3.16
C SER A 71 5.67 -15.92 3.40
N PRO A 72 4.83 -15.78 2.36
CA PRO A 72 3.47 -15.30 2.55
C PRO A 72 2.68 -16.18 3.55
N PRO A 73 1.93 -15.58 4.49
CA PRO A 73 1.11 -16.34 5.43
C PRO A 73 0.15 -17.29 4.68
N PRO A 74 -0.07 -18.53 5.16
CA PRO A 74 -0.94 -19.49 4.48
C PRO A 74 -2.36 -18.97 4.24
N SER A 75 -2.87 -18.16 5.17
CA SER A 75 -4.17 -17.50 5.05
C SER A 75 -4.28 -16.63 3.80
N VAL A 76 -3.16 -16.09 3.30
CA VAL A 76 -3.11 -15.13 2.20
C VAL A 76 -2.89 -15.76 0.82
N LEU A 77 -2.39 -17.00 0.77
CA LEU A 77 -2.02 -17.69 -0.47
C LEU A 77 -3.15 -17.72 -1.53
N LYS A 78 -4.42 -17.82 -1.10
CA LYS A 78 -5.55 -17.82 -2.02
C LYS A 78 -5.74 -16.50 -2.78
N TRP A 79 -5.39 -15.37 -2.18
CA TRP A 79 -5.48 -14.05 -2.82
C TRP A 79 -4.27 -13.76 -3.71
N LEU A 80 -3.09 -14.30 -3.37
CA LEU A 80 -1.91 -14.18 -4.23
C LEU A 80 -2.12 -14.82 -5.60
N LEU A 81 -2.83 -15.94 -5.64
CA LEU A 81 -3.21 -16.56 -6.90
C LEU A 81 -4.14 -15.66 -7.71
N LEU A 82 -5.07 -14.95 -7.06
CA LEU A 82 -6.03 -14.06 -7.73
C LEU A 82 -5.34 -12.83 -8.32
N ASP A 83 -4.40 -12.21 -7.61
CA ASP A 83 -3.65 -11.04 -8.09
C ASP A 83 -2.82 -11.34 -9.37
N VAL A 84 -2.45 -12.61 -9.62
CA VAL A 84 -1.71 -13.01 -10.83
C VAL A 84 -2.61 -13.14 -12.06
N VAL A 85 -3.90 -13.45 -11.88
CA VAL A 85 -4.83 -13.72 -13.00
C VAL A 85 -5.70 -12.50 -13.37
N SER A 86 -5.66 -11.42 -12.59
CA SER A 86 -6.48 -10.21 -12.73
C SER A 86 -5.76 -8.99 -13.30
#